data_AF-A0A101WX89-F1
#
_entry.id   AF-A0A101WX89-F1
#
_cell.length_a   1.000
_cell.length_b   1.000
_cell.length_c   1.000
_cell.angle_alpha   90.00
_cell.angle_beta   90.00
_cell.angle_gamma   90.00
#
_symmetry.space_group_name_H-M   'P 1'
#
loop_
_entity.id
_entity.type
_entity.pdbx_description
1 polymer ?
#
loop_
_entity_poly.entity_id
_entity_poly.type
_entity_poly.pdbx_seq_one_letter_code
_entity_poly.pdbx_strand_id
1 'polypeptide(L)'
;MSRNTNINKALLITVIVLAVALVGVLVYFLAPIHKPASTQPSSKSTGQVQAITPTLAFEDGVGNWFGVVCVYNKYGGNATLNLLNSIYSIAYEYLVAYSQSNNVTYLLDYPVAQYEYLASKYPQCAFNYTDQYLVSTVMGAINNMTNVATELGIPGNLLGTPLFIVFNRENNITYVLAGASPFVFEAINYAKAGNITVLTYQGQELGYGFRANSTQVGVINGIISSGLRVGNVSSPIVVIEYLDPVCPYCALFQVEYGGALDSMVINGSILYVVGYFPTHVLGYGCSSPTIAPMLGPYCG
;
A
#
# COMPACT_ATOMS: atom_id res chain seq x y z
N MET A 1 11.37 39.74 0.87
CA MET A 1 11.78 38.77 1.91
C MET A 1 10.59 38.48 2.82
N SER A 2 10.43 37.24 3.26
CA SER A 2 9.33 36.70 4.10
C SER A 2 8.11 36.11 3.37
N ARG A 3 8.32 35.06 2.56
CA ARG A 3 7.27 34.12 2.14
C ARG A 3 7.63 32.63 2.34
N ASN A 4 8.90 32.31 2.62
CA ASN A 4 9.42 30.94 2.77
C ASN A 4 9.26 30.29 4.15
N THR A 5 8.83 31.02 5.18
CA THR A 5 8.77 30.51 6.56
C THR A 5 7.42 29.86 6.93
N ASN A 6 6.36 30.08 6.14
CA ASN A 6 5.02 29.58 6.46
C ASN A 6 4.70 28.21 5.82
N ILE A 7 5.29 27.87 4.67
CA ILE A 7 5.09 26.57 4.01
C ILE A 7 5.73 25.43 4.82
N ASN A 8 6.95 25.67 5.36
CA ASN A 8 7.63 24.70 6.22
C ASN A 8 6.90 24.45 7.55
N LYS A 9 6.15 25.43 8.07
CA LYS A 9 5.32 25.23 9.27
C LYS A 9 4.03 24.46 8.96
N ALA A 10 3.40 24.70 7.81
CA ALA A 10 2.21 23.96 7.41
C ALA A 10 2.50 22.48 7.13
N LEU A 11 3.61 22.17 6.44
CA LEU A 11 4.04 20.79 6.19
C LEU A 11 4.42 20.07 7.50
N LEU A 12 5.13 20.76 8.39
CA LEU A 12 5.52 20.22 9.70
C LEU A 12 4.30 20.01 10.62
N ILE A 13 3.31 20.89 10.59
CA ILE A 13 2.07 20.75 11.37
C ILE A 13 1.21 19.60 10.83
N THR A 14 1.11 19.40 9.51
CA THR A 14 0.38 18.26 8.94
C THR A 14 1.08 16.92 9.24
N VAL A 15 2.42 16.89 9.25
CA VAL A 15 3.20 15.70 9.65
C VAL A 15 3.11 15.45 11.16
N ILE A 16 3.05 16.50 12.00
CA ILE A 16 2.86 16.38 13.46
C ILE A 16 1.44 15.94 13.80
N VAL A 17 0.41 16.39 13.07
CA VAL A 17 -0.97 15.93 13.26
C VAL A 17 -1.14 14.47 12.82
N LEU A 18 -0.43 14.02 11.76
CA LEU A 18 -0.31 12.59 11.42
C LEU A 18 0.45 11.79 12.50
N ALA A 19 1.49 12.37 13.10
CA ALA A 19 2.26 11.72 14.17
C ALA A 19 1.47 11.60 15.48
N VAL A 20 0.60 12.56 15.81
CA VAL A 20 -0.28 12.49 16.99
C VAL A 20 -1.42 11.50 16.78
N ALA A 21 -1.92 11.34 15.54
CA ALA A 21 -2.85 10.26 15.20
C ALA A 21 -2.19 8.87 15.31
N LEU A 22 -0.91 8.74 14.95
CA LEU A 22 -0.11 7.53 15.16
C LEU A 22 0.12 7.21 16.65
N VAL A 23 0.34 8.22 17.51
CA VAL A 23 0.50 8.03 18.97
C VAL A 23 -0.84 7.64 19.63
N GLY A 24 -1.97 8.19 19.17
CA GLY A 24 -3.30 7.81 19.67
C GLY A 24 -3.67 6.36 19.36
N VAL A 25 -3.26 5.85 18.21
CA VAL A 25 -3.41 4.43 17.83
C VAL A 25 -2.45 3.54 18.63
N LEU A 26 -1.21 3.97 18.86
CA LEU A 26 -0.20 3.18 19.58
C LEU A 26 -0.55 2.91 21.05
N VAL A 27 -1.27 3.82 21.73
CA VAL A 27 -1.62 3.66 23.16
C VAL A 27 -2.75 2.64 23.38
N TYR A 28 -3.61 2.39 22.39
CA TYR A 28 -4.70 1.40 22.52
C TYR A 28 -4.24 -0.05 22.30
N PHE A 29 -3.14 -0.28 21.56
CA PHE A 29 -2.68 -1.62 21.18
C PHE A 29 -1.54 -2.19 22.05
N LEU A 30 -1.14 -1.52 23.14
CA LEU A 30 -0.16 -2.00 24.12
C LEU A 30 -0.72 -3.05 25.11
N ALA A 31 -1.73 -3.83 24.71
CA ALA A 31 -2.05 -5.09 25.40
C ALA A 31 -1.01 -6.16 25.01
N PRO A 32 -0.54 -7.01 25.93
CA PRO A 32 0.71 -7.75 25.78
C PRO A 32 0.58 -8.89 24.75
N ILE A 33 1.06 -8.66 23.52
CA ILE A 33 1.30 -9.72 22.54
C ILE A 33 2.73 -10.25 22.75
N HIS A 34 2.84 -11.57 22.85
CA HIS A 34 4.10 -12.29 23.09
C HIS A 34 5.12 -11.95 22.00
N LYS A 35 6.27 -11.41 22.43
CA LYS A 35 7.43 -11.09 21.58
C LYS A 35 8.00 -12.35 20.92
N PRO A 36 8.07 -12.45 19.59
CA PRO A 36 9.07 -13.30 18.95
C PRO A 36 10.46 -12.67 19.14
N ALA A 37 11.49 -13.50 19.15
CA ALA A 37 12.86 -13.09 19.45
C ALA A 37 13.35 -11.94 18.55
N SER A 38 13.81 -10.87 19.21
CA SER A 38 14.42 -9.68 18.63
C SER A 38 15.75 -10.01 17.93
N THR A 39 15.76 -10.02 16.61
CA THR A 39 16.97 -9.70 15.84
C THR A 39 16.95 -8.21 15.52
N GLN A 40 17.79 -7.46 16.22
CA GLN A 40 18.09 -6.06 15.96
C GLN A 40 18.52 -5.91 14.47
N PRO A 41 18.06 -4.89 13.73
CA PRO A 41 18.58 -4.63 12.39
C PRO A 41 20.10 -4.43 12.48
N SER A 42 20.88 -5.23 11.74
CA SER A 42 22.33 -5.09 11.76
C SER A 42 22.69 -3.72 11.17
N SER A 43 23.33 -2.88 11.98
CA SER A 43 23.98 -1.68 11.49
C SER A 43 25.03 -2.07 10.45
N LYS A 44 24.87 -1.63 9.19
CA LYS A 44 25.95 -1.73 8.19
C LYS A 44 27.17 -0.96 8.70
N SER A 45 28.32 -1.63 8.61
CA SER A 45 29.65 -1.08 8.90
C SER A 45 30.01 0.03 7.91
N THR A 46 30.64 1.07 8.44
CA THR A 46 31.11 2.27 7.74
C THR A 46 32.06 1.97 6.58
N GLY A 47 31.51 2.01 5.36
CA GLY A 47 32.25 2.19 4.11
C GLY A 47 31.43 3.13 3.22
N GLN A 48 31.92 4.36 3.03
CA GLN A 48 31.33 5.46 2.25
C GLN A 48 29.78 5.44 2.17
N VAL A 49 29.13 5.96 3.22
CA VAL A 49 27.67 6.15 3.25
C VAL A 49 27.30 7.23 2.24
N GLN A 50 26.99 6.81 1.01
CA GLN A 50 26.31 7.69 0.07
C GLN A 50 24.90 7.92 0.63
N ALA A 51 24.56 9.19 0.88
CA ALA A 51 23.25 9.53 1.42
C ALA A 51 22.17 9.06 0.44
N ILE A 52 21.24 8.21 0.90
CA ILE A 52 20.10 7.78 0.11
C ILE A 52 19.28 9.02 -0.24
N THR A 53 18.95 9.16 -1.51
CA THR A 53 18.25 10.34 -2.04
C THR A 53 16.77 10.02 -2.25
N PRO A 54 15.88 11.04 -2.27
CA PRO A 54 14.50 10.84 -2.69
C PRO A 54 14.38 10.25 -4.10
N THR A 55 15.35 10.50 -4.99
CA THR A 55 15.42 9.87 -6.32
C THR A 55 15.54 8.36 -6.20
N LEU A 56 16.51 7.87 -5.42
CA LEU A 56 16.71 6.43 -5.25
C LEU A 56 15.52 5.78 -4.53
N ALA A 57 14.96 6.43 -3.51
CA ALA A 57 13.77 5.95 -2.82
C ALA A 57 12.54 5.85 -3.74
N PHE A 58 12.40 6.80 -4.69
CA PHE A 58 11.39 6.72 -5.75
C PHE A 58 11.67 5.55 -6.69
N GLU A 59 12.90 5.45 -7.21
CA GLU A 59 13.29 4.42 -8.17
C GLU A 59 13.07 3.00 -7.62
N ASP A 60 13.59 2.74 -6.43
CA ASP A 60 13.46 1.45 -5.75
C ASP A 60 12.02 1.21 -5.28
N GLY A 61 11.28 2.25 -4.90
CA GLY A 61 9.86 2.16 -4.57
C GLY A 61 9.03 1.65 -5.76
N VAL A 62 9.23 2.21 -6.95
CA VAL A 62 8.58 1.71 -8.18
C VAL A 62 9.17 0.35 -8.59
N GLY A 63 10.47 0.15 -8.40
CA GLY A 63 11.18 -1.11 -8.63
C GLY A 63 10.59 -2.27 -7.84
N ASN A 64 10.20 -2.05 -6.58
CA ASN A 64 9.50 -3.03 -5.76
C ASN A 64 8.18 -3.48 -6.42
N TRP A 65 7.39 -2.57 -7.00
CA TRP A 65 6.17 -2.94 -7.73
C TRP A 65 6.47 -3.83 -8.95
N PHE A 66 7.46 -3.44 -9.77
CA PHE A 66 7.88 -4.27 -10.92
C PHE A 66 8.37 -5.65 -10.48
N GLY A 67 9.11 -5.70 -9.38
CA GLY A 67 9.56 -6.95 -8.79
C GLY A 67 8.40 -7.83 -8.32
N VAL A 68 7.37 -7.25 -7.68
CA VAL A 68 6.13 -7.97 -7.30
C VAL A 68 5.42 -8.56 -8.51
N VAL A 69 5.26 -7.78 -9.59
CA VAL A 69 4.66 -8.24 -10.86
C VAL A 69 5.49 -9.36 -11.49
N CYS A 70 6.81 -9.22 -11.54
CA CYS A 70 7.70 -10.26 -12.05
C CYS A 70 7.61 -11.54 -11.22
N VAL A 71 7.59 -11.42 -9.89
CA VAL A 71 7.51 -12.57 -9.00
C VAL A 71 6.19 -13.31 -9.18
N TYR A 72 5.09 -12.58 -9.34
CA TYR A 72 3.80 -13.18 -9.71
C TYR A 72 3.88 -13.97 -11.01
N ASN A 73 4.40 -13.37 -12.07
CA ASN A 73 4.46 -14.01 -13.39
C ASN A 73 5.41 -15.22 -13.43
N LYS A 74 6.49 -15.21 -12.65
CA LYS A 74 7.52 -16.27 -12.66
C LYS A 74 7.33 -17.36 -11.61
N TYR A 75 6.88 -16.99 -10.41
CA TYR A 75 6.84 -17.89 -9.25
C TYR A 75 5.42 -18.08 -8.70
N GLY A 76 4.43 -17.37 -9.25
CA GLY A 76 3.01 -17.54 -8.91
C GLY A 76 2.58 -16.82 -7.63
N GLY A 77 1.26 -16.84 -7.37
CA GLY A 77 0.63 -16.02 -6.33
C GLY A 77 1.14 -16.28 -4.90
N ASN A 78 1.50 -17.52 -4.55
CA ASN A 78 2.02 -17.81 -3.21
C ASN A 78 3.40 -17.14 -2.98
N ALA A 79 4.26 -17.11 -4.01
CA ALA A 79 5.53 -16.39 -3.92
C ALA A 79 5.32 -14.87 -3.84
N THR A 80 4.32 -14.35 -4.55
CA THR A 80 3.90 -12.93 -4.48
C THR A 80 3.44 -12.55 -3.08
N LEU A 81 2.57 -13.35 -2.46
CA LEU A 81 2.08 -13.10 -1.11
C LEU A 81 3.23 -13.09 -0.10
N ASN A 82 4.10 -14.10 -0.15
CA ASN A 82 5.29 -14.16 0.69
C ASN A 82 6.24 -12.97 0.48
N LEU A 83 6.37 -12.47 -0.75
CA LEU A 83 7.17 -11.28 -1.04
C LEU A 83 6.54 -10.04 -0.43
N LEU A 84 5.23 -9.80 -0.63
CA LEU A 84 4.49 -8.67 -0.05
C LEU A 84 4.64 -8.65 1.48
N ASN A 85 4.46 -9.81 2.13
CA ASN A 85 4.66 -9.95 3.57
C ASN A 85 6.07 -9.54 4.00
N SER A 86 7.09 -9.93 3.22
CA SER A 86 8.49 -9.65 3.54
C SER A 86 8.83 -8.17 3.35
N ILE A 87 8.45 -7.55 2.23
CA ILE A 87 8.74 -6.13 1.98
C ILE A 87 8.00 -5.23 2.98
N TYR A 88 6.77 -5.58 3.36
CA TYR A 88 6.03 -4.81 4.36
C TYR A 88 6.56 -5.02 5.78
N SER A 89 7.07 -6.20 6.11
CA SER A 89 7.78 -6.41 7.39
C SER A 89 9.03 -5.53 7.46
N ILE A 90 9.81 -5.45 6.37
CA ILE A 90 10.98 -4.56 6.29
C ILE A 90 10.56 -3.10 6.47
N ALA A 91 9.55 -2.62 5.75
CA ALA A 91 9.05 -1.25 5.92
C ALA A 91 8.64 -0.99 7.38
N TYR A 92 7.90 -1.90 8.00
CA TYR A 92 7.44 -1.74 9.37
C TYR A 92 8.58 -1.57 10.37
N GLU A 93 9.66 -2.37 10.26
CA GLU A 93 10.84 -2.24 11.13
C GLU A 93 11.47 -0.84 11.06
N TYR A 94 11.62 -0.29 9.85
CA TYR A 94 12.15 1.04 9.64
C TYR A 94 11.19 2.14 10.13
N LEU A 95 9.89 1.96 9.96
CA LEU A 95 8.86 2.88 10.47
C LEU A 95 8.84 2.93 12.00
N VAL A 96 9.04 1.80 12.67
CA VAL A 96 9.21 1.74 14.13
C VAL A 96 10.49 2.46 14.55
N ALA A 97 11.61 2.23 13.85
CA ALA A 97 12.87 2.91 14.13
C ALA A 97 12.75 4.44 13.95
N TYR A 98 12.06 4.89 12.90
CA TYR A 98 11.70 6.29 12.70
C TYR A 98 10.87 6.83 13.88
N SER A 99 9.80 6.14 14.26
CA SER A 99 8.92 6.59 15.36
C SER A 99 9.65 6.73 16.69
N GLN A 100 10.65 5.89 16.97
CA GLN A 100 11.41 5.93 18.21
C GLN A 100 12.52 6.98 18.22
N SER A 101 13.12 7.27 17.06
CA SER A 101 14.30 8.13 16.96
C SER A 101 14.02 9.51 16.35
N ASN A 102 12.88 9.68 15.68
CA ASN A 102 12.56 10.80 14.80
C ASN A 102 13.61 11.05 13.69
N ASN A 103 14.41 10.02 13.34
CA ASN A 103 15.41 10.12 12.30
C ASN A 103 14.80 9.86 10.92
N VAL A 104 14.58 10.93 10.16
CA VAL A 104 13.95 10.90 8.83
C VAL A 104 14.70 10.05 7.80
N THR A 105 15.98 9.72 8.02
CA THR A 105 16.75 8.84 7.14
C THR A 105 16.07 7.48 6.99
N TYR A 106 15.46 6.94 8.06
CA TYR A 106 14.73 5.68 7.97
C TYR A 106 13.58 5.71 6.95
N LEU A 107 12.97 6.88 6.72
CA LEU A 107 11.90 7.03 5.72
C LEU A 107 12.43 7.00 4.28
N LEU A 108 13.71 7.27 4.05
CA LEU A 108 14.33 7.15 2.73
C LEU A 108 14.97 5.78 2.52
N ASP A 109 15.40 5.12 3.59
CA ASP A 109 16.16 3.87 3.51
C ASP A 109 15.28 2.64 3.22
N TYR A 110 14.06 2.57 3.76
CA TYR A 110 13.29 1.33 3.67
C TYR A 110 12.84 0.95 2.24
N PRO A 111 12.51 1.88 1.32
CA PRO A 111 12.27 1.52 -0.09
C PRO A 111 13.46 0.79 -0.72
N VAL A 112 14.66 1.27 -0.42
CA VAL A 112 15.93 0.68 -0.87
C VAL A 112 16.14 -0.68 -0.22
N ALA A 113 15.93 -0.79 1.09
CA ALA A 113 16.07 -2.07 1.80
C ALA A 113 15.06 -3.14 1.30
N GLN A 114 13.82 -2.75 1.00
CA GLN A 114 12.83 -3.62 0.38
C GLN A 114 13.31 -4.13 -0.98
N TYR A 115 13.87 -3.23 -1.80
CA TYR A 115 14.35 -3.57 -3.12
C TYR A 115 15.63 -4.41 -3.09
N GLU A 116 16.57 -4.13 -2.18
CA GLU A 116 17.74 -4.98 -1.90
C GLU A 116 17.32 -6.41 -1.52
N TYR A 117 16.32 -6.55 -0.65
CA TYR A 117 15.76 -7.85 -0.28
C TYR A 117 15.16 -8.57 -1.51
N LEU A 118 14.35 -7.87 -2.29
CA LEU A 118 13.72 -8.40 -3.49
C LEU A 118 14.78 -8.87 -4.50
N ALA A 119 15.78 -8.04 -4.79
CA ALA A 119 16.84 -8.33 -5.73
C ALA A 119 17.73 -9.50 -5.27
N SER A 120 17.98 -9.60 -3.95
CA SER A 120 18.72 -10.72 -3.37
C SER A 120 17.94 -12.04 -3.47
N LYS A 121 16.64 -12.03 -3.14
CA LYS A 121 15.80 -13.24 -3.12
C LYS A 121 15.36 -13.68 -4.52
N TYR A 122 15.11 -12.71 -5.40
CA TYR A 122 14.60 -12.92 -6.76
C TYR A 122 15.44 -12.11 -7.77
N PRO A 123 16.71 -12.49 -8.02
CA PRO A 123 17.62 -11.72 -8.87
C PRO A 123 17.12 -11.56 -10.31
N GLN A 124 16.29 -12.49 -10.80
CA GLN A 124 15.66 -12.39 -12.12
C GLN A 124 14.49 -11.39 -12.21
N CYS A 125 14.14 -10.76 -11.09
CA CYS A 125 13.10 -9.75 -10.95
C CYS A 125 13.66 -8.42 -10.44
N ALA A 126 14.99 -8.29 -10.40
CA ALA A 126 15.66 -7.00 -10.22
C ALA A 126 15.78 -6.32 -11.58
N PHE A 127 15.19 -5.14 -11.71
CA PHE A 127 15.22 -4.34 -12.92
C PHE A 127 15.87 -2.99 -12.67
N ASN A 128 16.62 -2.51 -13.66
CA ASN A 128 17.07 -1.13 -13.69
C ASN A 128 16.41 -0.46 -14.89
N TYR A 129 15.40 0.35 -14.61
CA TYR A 129 14.65 1.09 -15.62
C TYR A 129 15.02 2.56 -15.59
N THR A 130 14.80 3.25 -16.71
CA THR A 130 15.01 4.69 -16.77
C THR A 130 13.97 5.44 -15.95
N ASP A 131 14.34 6.58 -15.38
CA ASP A 131 13.46 7.49 -14.63
C ASP A 131 12.18 7.78 -15.39
N GLN A 132 12.30 7.99 -16.71
CA GLN A 132 11.15 8.30 -17.57
C GLN A 132 10.16 7.15 -17.66
N TYR A 133 10.66 5.91 -17.68
CA TYR A 133 9.80 4.73 -17.67
C TYR A 133 9.10 4.58 -16.31
N LEU A 134 9.83 4.76 -15.21
CA LEU A 134 9.28 4.70 -13.85
C LEU A 134 8.18 5.76 -13.65
N VAL A 135 8.45 7.01 -14.06
CA VAL A 135 7.49 8.12 -14.01
C VAL A 135 6.24 7.81 -14.82
N SER A 136 6.40 7.33 -16.07
CA SER A 136 5.25 6.99 -16.92
C SER A 136 4.37 5.89 -16.31
N THR A 137 4.98 4.94 -15.59
CA THR A 137 4.29 3.87 -14.88
C THR A 137 3.48 4.43 -13.71
N VAL A 138 4.07 5.32 -12.91
CA VAL A 138 3.39 5.97 -11.78
C VAL A 138 2.21 6.80 -12.27
N MET A 139 2.41 7.65 -13.29
CA MET A 139 1.33 8.48 -13.86
C MET A 139 0.21 7.62 -14.46
N GLY A 140 0.56 6.54 -15.16
CA GLY A 140 -0.40 5.58 -15.71
C GLY A 140 -1.25 4.93 -14.62
N ALA A 141 -0.63 4.51 -13.52
CA ALA A 141 -1.34 3.92 -12.38
C ALA A 141 -2.26 4.92 -11.67
N ILE A 142 -1.81 6.18 -11.48
CA ILE A 142 -2.66 7.25 -10.92
C ILE A 142 -3.89 7.49 -11.80
N ASN A 143 -3.70 7.62 -13.12
CA ASN A 143 -4.82 7.83 -14.05
C ASN A 143 -5.79 6.65 -14.07
N ASN A 144 -5.27 5.42 -14.01
CA ASN A 144 -6.10 4.23 -13.87
C ASN A 144 -6.95 4.30 -12.59
N MET A 145 -6.37 4.73 -11.47
CA MET A 145 -7.11 4.89 -10.22
C MET A 145 -8.15 5.99 -10.26
N THR A 146 -7.90 7.10 -10.96
CA THR A 146 -8.92 8.12 -11.21
C THR A 146 -10.13 7.54 -11.96
N ASN A 147 -9.89 6.68 -12.96
CA ASN A 147 -10.96 6.03 -13.70
C ASN A 147 -11.75 5.05 -12.83
N VAL A 148 -11.04 4.19 -12.07
CA VAL A 148 -11.68 3.27 -11.12
C VAL A 148 -12.51 4.02 -10.09
N ALA A 149 -11.98 5.10 -9.52
CA ALA A 149 -12.68 5.94 -8.56
C ALA A 149 -13.95 6.55 -9.16
N THR A 150 -13.85 7.07 -10.38
CA THR A 150 -15.00 7.68 -11.07
C THR A 150 -16.10 6.66 -11.33
N GLU A 151 -15.76 5.50 -11.88
CA GLU A 151 -16.74 4.46 -12.25
C GLU A 151 -17.39 3.80 -11.02
N LEU A 152 -16.62 3.61 -9.94
CA LEU A 152 -17.13 3.02 -8.70
C LEU A 152 -17.70 4.06 -7.73
N GLY A 153 -17.66 5.35 -8.08
CA GLY A 153 -18.14 6.44 -7.23
C GLY A 153 -17.35 6.58 -5.92
N ILE A 154 -16.05 6.28 -5.94
CA ILE A 154 -15.18 6.36 -4.76
C ILE A 154 -14.90 7.83 -4.47
N PRO A 155 -15.31 8.37 -3.31
CA PRO A 155 -15.08 9.76 -2.97
C PRO A 155 -13.60 9.99 -2.65
N GLY A 156 -13.11 11.21 -2.91
CA GLY A 156 -11.70 11.54 -2.78
C GLY A 156 -11.10 11.32 -1.38
N ASN A 157 -11.90 11.40 -0.33
CA ASN A 157 -11.47 11.13 1.05
C ASN A 157 -11.18 9.64 1.32
N LEU A 158 -11.60 8.74 0.43
CA LEU A 158 -11.28 7.30 0.49
C LEU A 158 -10.19 6.91 -0.52
N LEU A 159 -9.69 7.85 -1.33
CA LEU A 159 -8.61 7.59 -2.29
C LEU A 159 -7.23 7.69 -1.60
N GLY A 160 -6.80 6.58 -1.03
CA GLY A 160 -5.46 6.38 -0.48
C GLY A 160 -5.05 4.91 -0.55
N THR A 161 -3.92 4.55 0.04
CA THR A 161 -3.53 3.13 0.21
C THR A 161 -3.36 2.75 1.68
N PRO A 162 -3.70 1.51 2.08
CA PRO A 162 -4.35 0.51 1.23
C PRO A 162 -5.81 0.91 0.93
N LEU A 163 -6.26 0.65 -0.29
CA LEU A 163 -7.67 0.77 -0.68
C LEU A 163 -8.17 -0.61 -1.03
N PHE A 164 -9.22 -1.04 -0.33
CA PHE A 164 -9.84 -2.34 -0.56
C PHE A 164 -11.15 -2.20 -1.30
N ILE A 165 -11.39 -3.13 -2.23
CA ILE A 165 -12.70 -3.40 -2.80
C ILE A 165 -13.05 -4.84 -2.45
N VAL A 166 -14.09 -5.03 -1.63
CA VAL A 166 -14.63 -6.37 -1.32
C VAL A 166 -15.86 -6.58 -2.18
N PHE A 167 -15.83 -7.58 -3.06
CA PHE A 167 -16.89 -7.85 -4.03
C PHE A 167 -17.41 -9.28 -3.87
N ASN A 168 -18.72 -9.43 -3.73
CA ASN A 168 -19.39 -10.73 -3.81
C ASN A 168 -20.02 -10.91 -5.19
N ARG A 169 -19.49 -11.88 -5.95
CA ARG A 169 -19.93 -12.21 -7.32
C ARG A 169 -21.37 -12.73 -7.42
N GLU A 170 -21.90 -13.29 -6.34
CA GLU A 170 -23.22 -13.94 -6.37
C GLU A 170 -24.35 -12.92 -6.28
N ASN A 171 -24.12 -11.81 -5.57
CA ASN A 171 -25.15 -10.80 -5.30
C ASN A 171 -24.73 -9.37 -5.70
N ASN A 172 -23.54 -9.19 -6.26
CA ASN A 172 -22.95 -7.91 -6.65
C ASN A 172 -22.77 -6.89 -5.51
N ILE A 173 -22.83 -7.33 -4.25
CA ILE A 173 -22.55 -6.43 -3.12
C ILE A 173 -21.06 -6.14 -3.11
N THR A 174 -20.77 -4.85 -3.08
CA THR A 174 -19.43 -4.28 -3.16
C THR A 174 -19.23 -3.36 -1.97
N TYR A 175 -18.07 -3.46 -1.33
CA TYR A 175 -17.60 -2.52 -0.35
C TYR A 175 -16.33 -1.85 -0.84
N VAL A 176 -16.21 -0.55 -0.60
CA VAL A 176 -14.98 0.22 -0.79
C VAL A 176 -14.51 0.67 0.58
N LEU A 177 -13.25 0.41 0.92
CA LEU A 177 -12.68 0.67 2.25
C LEU A 177 -11.32 1.32 2.11
N ALA A 178 -11.03 2.33 2.93
CA ALA A 178 -9.75 3.03 2.93
C ALA A 178 -8.97 2.78 4.23
N GLY A 179 -7.65 2.68 4.08
CA GLY A 179 -6.70 2.69 5.18
C GLY A 179 -6.48 1.34 5.86
N ALA A 180 -5.54 1.34 6.78
CA ALA A 180 -5.16 0.17 7.57
C ALA A 180 -6.20 -0.11 8.65
N SER A 181 -7.25 -0.85 8.30
CA SER A 181 -8.33 -1.18 9.24
C SER A 181 -8.79 -2.63 9.12
N PRO A 182 -9.33 -3.24 10.19
CA PRO A 182 -9.90 -4.59 10.14
C PRO A 182 -11.23 -4.65 9.37
N PHE A 183 -11.75 -3.52 8.89
CA PHE A 183 -13.05 -3.45 8.23
C PHE A 183 -13.15 -4.27 6.94
N VAL A 184 -12.02 -4.69 6.35
CA VAL A 184 -12.01 -5.67 5.25
C VAL A 184 -12.70 -6.98 5.65
N PHE A 185 -12.51 -7.45 6.89
CA PHE A 185 -13.11 -8.70 7.37
C PHE A 185 -14.61 -8.53 7.65
N GLU A 186 -15.02 -7.38 8.19
CA GLU A 186 -16.42 -7.04 8.36
C GLU A 186 -17.14 -6.93 7.02
N ALA A 187 -16.53 -6.24 6.05
CA ALA A 187 -17.05 -6.11 4.69
C ALA A 187 -17.21 -7.47 3.99
N ILE A 188 -16.26 -8.41 4.18
CA ILE A 188 -16.41 -9.78 3.69
C ILE A 188 -17.66 -10.43 4.29
N ASN A 189 -17.87 -10.31 5.59
CA ASN A 189 -19.03 -10.90 6.25
C ASN A 189 -20.34 -10.23 5.82
N TYR A 190 -20.38 -8.91 5.70
CA TYR A 190 -21.56 -8.20 5.23
C TYR A 190 -21.89 -8.49 3.77
N ALA A 191 -20.89 -8.55 2.89
CA ALA A 191 -21.08 -8.90 1.48
C ALA A 191 -21.62 -10.33 1.31
N LYS A 192 -21.14 -11.29 2.13
CA LYS A 192 -21.69 -12.65 2.21
C LYS A 192 -23.15 -12.65 2.69
N ALA A 193 -23.44 -11.86 3.72
CA ALA A 193 -24.77 -11.80 4.33
C ALA A 193 -25.83 -11.08 3.47
N GLY A 194 -25.43 -10.37 2.40
CA GLY A 194 -26.39 -9.58 1.62
C GLY A 194 -26.60 -8.16 2.15
N ASN A 195 -25.80 -7.73 3.14
CA ASN A 195 -25.99 -6.46 3.83
C ASN A 195 -25.26 -5.32 3.12
N ILE A 196 -25.84 -4.12 3.20
CA ILE A 196 -25.24 -2.87 2.72
C ILE A 196 -25.24 -1.91 3.91
N THR A 197 -24.07 -1.41 4.27
CA THR A 197 -23.89 -0.49 5.40
C THR A 197 -22.69 0.42 5.17
N VAL A 198 -22.61 1.50 5.95
CA VAL A 198 -21.43 2.34 6.07
C VAL A 198 -20.60 1.85 7.27
N LEU A 199 -19.28 1.85 7.10
CA LEU A 199 -18.30 1.46 8.11
C LEU A 199 -17.63 2.74 8.62
N THR A 200 -17.78 3.01 9.91
CA THR A 200 -17.28 4.23 10.54
C THR A 200 -16.38 3.92 11.72
N TYR A 201 -15.34 4.73 11.90
CA TYR A 201 -14.47 4.70 13.07
C TYR A 201 -14.38 6.11 13.64
N GLN A 202 -14.73 6.27 14.93
CA GLN A 202 -14.72 7.58 15.62
C GLN A 202 -15.48 8.69 14.86
N GLY A 203 -16.57 8.32 14.17
CA GLY A 203 -17.38 9.26 13.38
C GLY A 203 -16.84 9.56 11.98
N GLN A 204 -15.68 9.04 11.60
CA GLN A 204 -15.15 9.11 10.24
C GLN A 204 -15.60 7.88 9.43
N GLU A 205 -16.15 8.12 8.24
CA GLU A 205 -16.41 7.06 7.27
C GLU A 205 -15.08 6.50 6.73
N LEU A 206 -14.85 5.21 6.95
CA LEU A 206 -13.69 4.47 6.44
C LEU A 206 -14.09 3.48 5.34
N GLY A 207 -15.38 3.34 5.07
CA GLY A 207 -15.86 2.59 3.91
C GLY A 207 -17.37 2.52 3.82
N TYR A 208 -17.85 2.09 2.66
CA TYR A 208 -19.28 1.99 2.38
C TYR A 208 -19.57 0.80 1.47
N GLY A 209 -20.73 0.18 1.71
CA GLY A 209 -21.29 -0.86 0.87
C GLY A 209 -22.26 -0.29 -0.16
N PHE A 210 -22.38 -0.95 -1.29
CA PHE A 210 -23.42 -0.72 -2.29
C PHE A 210 -23.65 -1.99 -3.12
N ARG A 211 -24.73 -2.01 -3.89
CA ARG A 211 -24.94 -3.04 -4.92
C ARG A 211 -24.42 -2.51 -6.24
N ALA A 212 -23.36 -3.12 -6.76
CA ALA A 212 -22.78 -2.71 -8.03
C ALA A 212 -23.78 -2.92 -9.18
N ASN A 213 -23.96 -1.89 -10.00
CA ASN A 213 -24.72 -2.01 -11.25
C ASN A 213 -23.89 -2.74 -12.33
N SER A 214 -24.48 -3.03 -13.50
CA SER A 214 -23.81 -3.78 -14.57
C SER A 214 -22.50 -3.14 -15.05
N THR A 215 -22.44 -1.82 -15.13
CA THR A 215 -21.22 -1.08 -15.50
C THR A 215 -20.14 -1.27 -14.45
N GLN A 216 -20.48 -1.07 -13.17
CA GLN A 216 -19.55 -1.23 -12.05
C GLN A 216 -19.05 -2.67 -11.92
N VAL A 217 -19.92 -3.66 -12.13
CA VAL A 217 -19.52 -5.08 -12.20
C VAL A 217 -18.55 -5.32 -13.35
N GLY A 218 -18.78 -4.70 -14.52
CA GLY A 218 -17.86 -4.74 -15.65
C GLY A 218 -16.47 -4.20 -15.28
N VAL A 219 -16.41 -3.06 -14.61
CA VAL A 219 -15.16 -2.44 -14.13
C VAL A 219 -14.46 -3.33 -13.11
N ILE A 220 -15.18 -3.82 -12.09
CA ILE A 220 -14.63 -4.73 -11.07
C ILE A 220 -14.06 -6.00 -11.72
N ASN A 221 -14.78 -6.61 -12.67
CA ASN A 221 -14.28 -7.77 -13.40
C ASN A 221 -13.04 -7.43 -14.25
N GLY A 222 -12.97 -6.23 -14.83
CA GLY A 222 -11.78 -5.72 -15.50
C GLY A 222 -10.57 -5.68 -14.56
N ILE A 223 -10.75 -5.15 -13.34
CA ILE A 223 -9.70 -5.11 -12.31
C ILE A 223 -9.26 -6.53 -11.92
N ILE A 224 -10.22 -7.43 -11.66
CA ILE A 224 -9.93 -8.83 -11.33
C ILE A 224 -9.14 -9.52 -12.45
N SER A 225 -9.48 -9.23 -13.71
CA SER A 225 -8.85 -9.86 -14.88
C SER A 225 -7.41 -9.37 -15.14
N SER A 226 -7.12 -8.12 -14.79
CA SER A 226 -5.83 -7.46 -15.04
C SER A 226 -4.88 -7.48 -13.83
N GLY A 227 -5.42 -7.60 -12.60
CA GLY A 227 -4.64 -7.63 -11.36
C GLY A 227 -3.91 -8.95 -11.09
N LEU A 228 -3.04 -8.94 -10.08
CA LEU A 228 -2.29 -10.12 -9.64
C LEU A 228 -3.19 -10.98 -8.74
N ARG A 229 -3.63 -12.14 -9.23
CA ARG A 229 -4.62 -13.00 -8.56
C ARG A 229 -3.97 -14.06 -7.68
N VAL A 230 -4.26 -14.04 -6.39
CA VAL A 230 -3.73 -15.01 -5.41
C VAL A 230 -4.90 -15.75 -4.74
N GLY A 231 -4.79 -17.08 -4.66
CA GLY A 231 -5.80 -17.95 -4.04
C GLY A 231 -6.81 -18.53 -5.04
N ASN A 232 -8.00 -18.85 -4.55
CA ASN A 232 -9.03 -19.55 -5.33
C ASN A 232 -9.77 -18.62 -6.29
N VAL A 233 -9.48 -18.71 -7.58
CA VAL A 233 -10.12 -17.88 -8.63
C VAL A 233 -11.63 -18.06 -8.75
N SER A 234 -12.17 -19.17 -8.24
CA SER A 234 -13.61 -19.47 -8.23
C SER A 234 -14.31 -19.00 -6.94
N SER A 235 -13.60 -18.41 -5.99
CA SER A 235 -14.21 -17.87 -4.77
C SER A 235 -15.30 -16.84 -5.14
N PRO A 236 -16.49 -16.90 -4.50
CA PRO A 236 -17.53 -15.89 -4.70
C PRO A 236 -17.13 -14.54 -4.12
N ILE A 237 -16.29 -14.54 -3.07
CA ILE A 237 -15.74 -13.33 -2.47
C ILE A 237 -14.39 -13.01 -3.09
N VAL A 238 -14.27 -11.78 -3.57
CA VAL A 238 -13.04 -11.21 -4.08
C VAL A 238 -12.65 -10.01 -3.21
N VAL A 239 -11.40 -9.98 -2.76
CA VAL A 239 -10.80 -8.83 -2.10
C VAL A 239 -9.76 -8.27 -3.03
N ILE A 240 -10.01 -7.08 -3.57
CA ILE A 240 -9.04 -6.33 -4.36
C ILE A 240 -8.35 -5.37 -3.42
N GLU A 241 -7.03 -5.39 -3.37
CA GLU A 241 -6.24 -4.39 -2.66
C GLU A 241 -5.43 -3.58 -3.67
N TYR A 242 -5.69 -2.28 -3.70
CA TYR A 242 -4.80 -1.31 -4.29
C TYR A 242 -3.77 -0.87 -3.25
N LEU A 243 -2.52 -1.16 -3.54
CA LEU A 243 -1.41 -0.92 -2.63
C LEU A 243 -0.27 -0.16 -3.28
N ASP A 244 0.57 0.39 -2.42
CA ASP A 244 1.90 0.90 -2.75
C ASP A 244 2.91 0.08 -1.94
N PRO A 245 3.94 -0.54 -2.54
CA PRO A 245 4.98 -1.26 -1.79
C PRO A 245 5.65 -0.42 -0.70
N VAL A 246 5.72 0.90 -0.88
CA VAL A 246 6.31 1.83 0.08
C VAL A 246 5.26 2.57 0.93
N CYS A 247 4.04 2.04 1.04
CA CYS A 247 3.02 2.67 1.87
C CYS A 247 3.12 2.19 3.34
N PRO A 248 3.31 3.10 4.31
CA PRO A 248 3.40 2.79 5.73
C PRO A 248 2.11 2.24 6.31
N TYR A 249 0.94 2.70 5.83
CA TYR A 249 -0.34 2.15 6.24
C TYR A 249 -0.54 0.71 5.71
N CYS A 250 0.01 0.41 4.54
CA CYS A 250 -0.04 -0.92 3.94
C CYS A 250 0.86 -1.87 4.73
N ALA A 251 2.04 -1.39 5.16
CA ALA A 251 2.90 -2.10 6.09
C ALA A 251 2.20 -2.38 7.43
N LEU A 252 1.52 -1.38 8.00
CA LEU A 252 0.75 -1.53 9.23
C LEU A 252 -0.37 -2.57 9.08
N PHE A 253 -1.17 -2.47 8.01
CA PHE A 253 -2.23 -3.43 7.71
C PHE A 253 -1.66 -4.86 7.59
N GLN A 254 -0.56 -5.02 6.86
CA GLN A 254 0.05 -6.33 6.65
C GLN A 254 0.53 -6.96 7.97
N VAL A 255 1.15 -6.18 8.86
CA VAL A 255 1.65 -6.67 10.15
C VAL A 255 0.50 -7.01 11.11
N GLU A 256 -0.58 -6.22 11.13
CA GLU A 256 -1.70 -6.43 12.05
C GLU A 256 -2.68 -7.50 11.55
N TYR A 257 -2.97 -7.51 10.24
CA TYR A 257 -4.10 -8.24 9.67
C TYR A 257 -3.72 -9.19 8.54
N GLY A 258 -2.50 -9.05 7.98
CA GLY A 258 -2.05 -9.82 6.83
C GLY A 258 -2.14 -11.33 7.05
N GLY A 259 -1.74 -11.83 8.23
CA GLY A 259 -1.84 -13.26 8.53
C GLY A 259 -3.28 -13.80 8.52
N ALA A 260 -4.26 -13.00 8.92
CA ALA A 260 -5.68 -13.38 8.85
C ALA A 260 -6.18 -13.37 7.40
N LEU A 261 -5.81 -12.35 6.61
CA LEU A 261 -6.16 -12.28 5.20
C LEU A 261 -5.52 -13.44 4.42
N ASP A 262 -4.23 -13.71 4.64
CA ASP A 262 -3.48 -14.82 4.04
C ASP A 262 -4.13 -16.16 4.31
N SER A 263 -4.58 -16.40 5.55
CA SER A 263 -5.29 -17.63 5.90
C SER A 263 -6.56 -17.81 5.06
N MET A 264 -7.32 -16.73 4.82
CA MET A 264 -8.52 -16.76 3.95
C MET A 264 -8.18 -16.98 2.48
N VAL A 265 -7.03 -16.49 2.02
CA VAL A 265 -6.51 -16.76 0.66
C VAL A 265 -6.12 -18.23 0.52
N ILE A 266 -5.34 -18.74 1.46
CA ILE A 266 -4.79 -20.11 1.47
C ILE A 266 -5.90 -21.16 1.58
N ASN A 267 -6.90 -20.93 2.43
CA ASN A 267 -8.03 -21.84 2.58
C ASN A 267 -9.10 -21.69 1.48
N GLY A 268 -8.91 -20.76 0.54
CA GLY A 268 -9.78 -20.56 -0.62
C GLY A 268 -11.11 -19.85 -0.33
N SER A 269 -11.26 -19.25 0.86
CA SER A 269 -12.45 -18.47 1.24
C SER A 269 -12.57 -17.14 0.50
N ILE A 270 -11.46 -16.61 -0.02
CA ILE A 270 -11.41 -15.42 -0.88
C ILE A 270 -10.50 -15.63 -2.08
N LEU A 271 -10.75 -14.88 -3.15
CA LEU A 271 -9.75 -14.53 -4.15
C LEU A 271 -9.16 -13.18 -3.75
N TYR A 272 -7.84 -13.11 -3.59
CA TYR A 272 -7.15 -11.85 -3.35
C TYR A 272 -6.56 -11.33 -4.66
N VAL A 273 -6.77 -10.05 -4.96
CA VAL A 273 -6.32 -9.40 -6.21
C VAL A 273 -5.51 -8.17 -5.85
N VAL A 274 -4.26 -8.14 -6.27
CA VAL A 274 -3.37 -6.99 -6.01
C VAL A 274 -3.36 -6.05 -7.21
N GLY A 275 -3.56 -4.76 -6.94
CA GLY A 275 -3.42 -3.66 -7.87
C GLY A 275 -2.45 -2.60 -7.35
N TYR A 276 -1.90 -1.79 -8.26
CA TYR A 276 -0.94 -0.74 -7.91
C TYR A 276 -1.62 0.61 -7.81
N PHE A 277 -1.39 1.29 -6.69
CA PHE A 277 -1.78 2.68 -6.48
C PHE A 277 -0.63 3.44 -5.79
N PRO A 278 0.25 4.11 -6.56
CA PRO A 278 1.51 4.70 -6.09
C PRO A 278 1.33 5.98 -5.28
N THR A 279 0.73 5.91 -4.09
CA THR A 279 0.45 7.10 -3.27
C THR A 279 1.67 7.63 -2.53
N HIS A 280 2.53 6.75 -2.01
CA HIS A 280 3.68 7.11 -1.18
C HIS A 280 4.95 7.25 -2.00
N VAL A 281 5.13 6.43 -3.04
CA VAL A 281 6.23 6.60 -3.98
C VAL A 281 6.16 7.96 -4.69
N LEU A 282 4.94 8.46 -4.96
CA LEU A 282 4.74 9.81 -5.50
C LEU A 282 5.36 10.89 -4.60
N GLY A 283 5.30 10.74 -3.27
CA GLY A 283 5.92 11.66 -2.33
C GLY A 283 7.44 11.74 -2.47
N TYR A 284 8.11 10.59 -2.67
CA TYR A 284 9.56 10.56 -2.96
C TYR A 284 9.88 11.23 -4.30
N GLY A 285 9.08 10.93 -5.32
CA GLY A 285 9.24 11.52 -6.65
C GLY A 285 9.11 13.03 -6.64
N CYS A 286 8.12 13.57 -5.93
CA CYS A 286 7.92 15.01 -5.78
C CYS A 286 8.97 15.69 -4.90
N SER A 287 9.65 14.93 -4.04
CA SER A 287 10.79 15.41 -3.24
C SER A 287 12.13 15.31 -3.98
N SER A 288 12.17 14.65 -5.13
CA SER A 288 13.38 14.47 -5.93
C SER A 288 13.56 15.62 -6.92
N PRO A 289 14.75 16.25 -6.97
CA PRO A 289 15.05 17.29 -7.97
C PRO A 289 15.11 16.75 -9.40
N THR A 290 15.31 15.44 -9.58
CA THR A 290 15.39 14.78 -10.89
C THR A 290 14.02 14.32 -11.36
N ILE A 291 13.21 13.74 -10.46
CA ILE A 291 11.93 13.12 -10.80
C ILE A 291 10.78 14.14 -10.80
N ALA A 292 10.77 15.10 -9.88
CA ALA A 292 9.65 16.05 -9.73
C ALA A 292 9.34 16.83 -11.03
N PRO A 293 10.33 17.31 -11.83
CA PRO A 293 10.05 17.97 -13.10
C PRO A 293 9.31 17.08 -14.12
N MET A 294 9.49 15.75 -14.02
CA MET A 294 8.87 14.77 -14.92
C MET A 294 7.45 14.41 -14.49
N LEU A 295 7.20 14.39 -13.18
CA LEU A 295 5.86 14.17 -12.60
C LEU A 295 4.94 15.38 -12.80
N GLY A 296 5.49 16.57 -13.04
CA GLY A 296 4.75 17.75 -13.45
C GLY A 296 3.58 18.09 -12.50
N PRO A 297 2.31 18.04 -12.97
CA PRO A 297 1.16 18.49 -12.19
C PRO A 297 0.88 17.66 -10.93
N TYR A 298 1.45 16.46 -10.80
CA TYR A 298 1.24 15.62 -9.61
C TYR A 298 2.07 16.06 -8.39
N CYS A 299 2.99 17.02 -8.55
CA CYS A 299 3.86 17.53 -7.49
C CYS A 299 3.56 18.98 -7.06
N GLY A 300 2.42 19.52 -7.49
CA GLY A 300 1.97 20.90 -7.23
C GLY A 300 1.01 21.04 -6.07
#